data_AF-A0A060YZG2-F1
#
_entry.id   AF-A0A060YZG2-F1
#
_cell.length_a   1.000
_cell.length_b   1.000
_cell.length_c   1.000
_cell.angle_alpha   90.00
_cell.angle_beta   90.00
_cell.angle_gamma   90.00
#
_symmetry.space_group_name_H-M   'P 1'
#
loop_
_entity.id
_entity.type
_entity.pdbx_description
1 polymer ?
#
loop_
_entity_poly.entity_id
_entity_poly.type
_entity_poly.pdbx_seq_one_letter_code
_entity_poly.pdbx_strand_id
1 'polypeptide(L)'
;SKGLTLIDLYSSSSPGRNQRLGLTGRPYRRIGCLGTSKFYVIRNTIFAFTPQFIDHQQFYLALDNQMIVDMLRTDLSYLSSRWRMTGRPTVTFPISQTMLTEDHSDLDPAVLATLKKLQDGYYGGARIQTGKLSEFLTTSCFAKLSFLDASKHAGGTGQQQDDDDDDDDYGCFAEHGLTFNGDADDLAQYLDQLLTTANPSRGSKVRVIY
;
A
#
# COMPACT_ATOMS: atom_id res chain seq x y z
N SER A 1 16.87 6.38 -1.39
CA SER A 1 15.69 6.57 -2.26
C SER A 1 14.48 6.65 -1.33
N LYS A 2 13.57 7.61 -1.52
CA LYS A 2 12.36 7.73 -0.69
C LYS A 2 11.44 6.56 -0.96
N GLY A 3 10.98 5.91 0.10
CA GLY A 3 9.98 4.87 -0.03
C GLY A 3 8.60 5.43 -0.19
N LEU A 4 7.82 4.98 -1.18
CA LEU A 4 6.41 5.39 -1.18
C LEU A 4 5.68 4.62 -0.13
N THR A 5 5.21 5.41 0.81
CA THR A 5 4.23 4.97 1.75
C THR A 5 2.86 5.07 1.08
N LEU A 6 1.95 4.16 1.42
CA LEU A 6 0.57 4.20 0.91
C LEU A 6 -0.10 5.56 1.18
N ILE A 7 0.35 6.30 2.20
CA ILE A 7 -0.17 7.63 2.53
C ILE A 7 0.19 8.68 1.48
N ASP A 8 1.37 8.60 0.85
CA ASP A 8 1.76 9.52 -0.23
C ASP A 8 0.80 9.40 -1.41
N LEU A 9 0.34 8.18 -1.70
CA LEU A 9 -0.62 7.87 -2.75
C LEU A 9 -2.03 8.38 -2.44
N TYR A 10 -2.45 8.33 -1.17
CA TYR A 10 -3.77 8.80 -0.72
C TYR A 10 -3.84 10.32 -0.55
N SER A 11 -2.73 10.97 -0.22
CA SER A 11 -2.69 12.43 -0.05
C SER A 11 -2.70 13.18 -1.39
N SER A 12 -2.09 12.61 -2.44
CA SER A 12 -2.05 13.22 -3.78
C SER A 12 -3.40 13.23 -4.51
N SER A 13 -4.33 12.37 -4.11
CA SER A 13 -5.61 12.12 -4.79
C SER A 13 -6.80 12.41 -3.87
N SER A 14 -6.69 13.46 -3.06
CA SER A 14 -7.61 13.74 -1.94
C SER A 14 -8.97 14.28 -2.42
N PRO A 15 -10.05 13.46 -2.40
CA PRO A 15 -11.38 13.96 -2.71
C PRO A 15 -11.75 15.04 -1.68
N GLY A 16 -12.33 16.14 -2.15
CA GLY A 16 -12.68 17.28 -1.31
C GLY A 16 -11.61 18.38 -1.20
N ARG A 17 -10.51 18.30 -1.97
CA ARG A 17 -9.60 19.45 -2.13
C ARG A 17 -10.21 20.46 -3.11
N ASN A 18 -10.34 21.71 -2.68
CA ASN A 18 -10.80 22.82 -3.51
C ASN A 18 -10.12 24.12 -3.07
N GLN A 19 -9.18 24.61 -3.88
CA GLN A 19 -8.39 25.79 -3.55
C GLN A 19 -9.23 27.07 -3.51
N ARG A 20 -10.27 27.17 -4.34
CA ARG A 20 -11.18 28.34 -4.37
C ARG A 20 -12.04 28.44 -3.12
N LEU A 21 -12.31 27.30 -2.46
CA LEU A 21 -13.10 27.21 -1.23
C LEU A 21 -12.24 27.00 0.03
N GLY A 22 -10.92 27.01 -0.09
CA GLY A 22 -10.01 26.76 1.04
C GLY A 22 -10.06 25.32 1.59
N LEU A 23 -10.66 24.38 0.86
CA LEU A 23 -10.76 22.99 1.28
C LEU A 23 -9.46 22.25 0.93
N THR A 24 -8.78 21.69 1.91
CA THR A 24 -7.50 20.99 1.74
C THR A 24 -7.65 19.52 1.35
N GLY A 25 -8.87 18.98 1.40
CA GLY A 25 -9.17 17.58 1.13
C GLY A 25 -8.97 16.68 2.36
N ARG A 26 -8.57 15.43 2.12
CA ARG A 26 -8.35 14.45 3.19
C ARG A 26 -7.15 14.85 4.04
N PRO A 27 -7.30 14.93 5.39
CA PRO A 27 -6.16 15.20 6.26
C PRO A 27 -5.15 14.06 6.20
N TYR A 28 -3.87 14.41 6.30
CA TYR A 28 -2.77 13.44 6.37
C TYR A 28 -2.95 12.54 7.60
N ARG A 29 -3.29 11.27 7.40
CA ARG A 29 -3.46 10.28 8.47
C ARG A 29 -2.58 9.07 8.20
N ARG A 30 -1.75 8.72 9.18
CA ARG A 30 -0.91 7.51 9.16
C ARG A 30 -1.75 6.30 8.80
N ILE A 31 -1.26 5.51 7.85
CA ILE A 31 -1.90 4.27 7.47
C ILE A 31 -1.27 3.16 8.29
N GLY A 32 -2.07 2.57 9.17
CA GLY A 32 -1.64 1.47 10.04
C GLY A 32 -1.45 0.15 9.29
N CYS A 33 -1.02 -0.87 10.02
CA CYS A 33 -0.73 -2.21 9.49
C CYS A 33 -1.91 -2.83 8.72
N LEU A 34 -3.16 -2.58 9.10
CA LEU A 34 -4.34 -3.05 8.35
C LEU A 34 -4.40 -2.50 6.91
N GLY A 35 -3.90 -1.29 6.69
CA GLY A 35 -3.85 -0.67 5.37
C GLY A 35 -2.69 -1.22 4.54
N THR A 36 -1.50 -1.32 5.11
CA THR A 36 -0.31 -1.77 4.37
C THR A 36 -0.25 -3.29 4.15
N SER A 37 -1.04 -4.08 4.89
CA SER A 37 -0.99 -5.55 4.82
C SER A 37 -1.87 -6.19 3.74
N LYS A 38 -2.04 -5.54 2.59
CA LYS A 38 -2.84 -6.06 1.46
C LYS A 38 -2.24 -5.62 0.13
N PHE A 39 -2.66 -6.29 -0.94
CA PHE A 39 -2.34 -5.86 -2.29
C PHE A 39 -3.27 -4.75 -2.76
N TYR A 40 -2.73 -3.84 -3.56
CA TYR A 40 -3.47 -2.74 -4.17
C TYR A 40 -3.42 -2.84 -5.68
N VAL A 41 -4.58 -2.77 -6.33
CA VAL A 41 -4.68 -2.71 -7.78
C VAL A 41 -4.88 -1.25 -8.21
N ILE A 42 -3.92 -0.75 -8.98
CA ILE A 42 -3.91 0.62 -9.54
C ILE A 42 -3.62 0.47 -11.04
N ARG A 43 -4.51 0.94 -11.92
CA ARG A 43 -4.33 0.84 -13.38
C ARG A 43 -3.88 -0.56 -13.85
N ASN A 44 -4.58 -1.59 -13.37
CA ASN A 44 -4.27 -3.02 -13.62
C ASN A 44 -2.89 -3.50 -13.15
N THR A 45 -2.15 -2.72 -12.37
CA THR A 45 -0.88 -3.12 -11.76
C THR A 45 -1.07 -3.39 -10.27
N ILE A 46 -0.44 -4.47 -9.78
CA ILE A 46 -0.52 -4.88 -8.37
C ILE A 46 0.68 -4.32 -7.61
N PHE A 47 0.37 -3.68 -6.49
CA PHE A 47 1.33 -3.09 -5.56
C PHE A 47 1.20 -3.69 -4.17
N ALA A 48 2.33 -3.82 -3.47
CA ALA A 48 2.38 -4.07 -2.04
C ALA A 48 3.16 -2.92 -1.38
N PHE A 49 2.68 -2.48 -0.22
CA PHE A 49 3.26 -1.33 0.49
C PHE A 49 3.93 -1.76 1.77
N THR A 50 5.06 -1.13 2.07
CA THR A 50 5.84 -1.37 3.28
C THR A 50 5.13 -0.79 4.50
N PRO A 51 5.17 -1.49 5.66
CA PRO A 51 4.73 -0.93 6.93
C PRO A 51 5.50 0.36 7.26
N GLN A 52 4.79 1.38 7.75
CA GLN A 52 5.37 2.70 8.02
C GLN A 52 6.51 2.67 9.06
N PHE A 53 6.54 1.67 9.95
CA PHE A 53 7.57 1.58 10.98
C PHE A 53 8.97 1.24 10.44
N ILE A 54 9.05 0.78 9.20
CA ILE A 54 10.33 0.45 8.55
C ILE A 54 10.94 1.70 7.89
N ASP A 55 10.18 2.79 7.78
CA ASP A 55 10.66 4.03 7.18
C ASP A 55 11.52 4.85 8.16
N HIS A 56 12.84 4.66 8.01
CA HIS A 56 13.89 5.40 8.74
C HIS A 56 13.83 6.92 8.59
N GLN A 57 13.21 7.43 7.53
CA GLN A 57 13.11 8.88 7.33
C GLN A 57 11.95 9.52 8.10
N GLN A 58 10.93 8.72 8.44
CA GLN A 58 9.72 9.19 9.13
C GLN A 58 9.67 8.79 10.60
N PHE A 59 10.52 7.84 11.03
CA PHE A 59 10.42 7.28 12.37
C PHE A 59 11.78 6.96 12.99
N TYR A 60 12.11 7.64 14.09
CA TYR A 60 13.36 7.44 14.83
C TYR A 60 13.50 6.02 15.39
N LEU A 61 12.40 5.32 15.70
CA LEU A 61 12.49 3.94 16.23
C LEU A 61 12.94 2.94 15.16
N ALA A 62 12.87 3.30 13.88
CA ALA A 62 13.44 2.47 12.82
C ALA A 62 14.97 2.43 12.90
N LEU A 63 15.62 3.36 13.61
CA LEU A 63 17.08 3.31 13.81
C LEU A 63 17.52 2.22 14.80
N ASP A 64 16.59 1.61 15.54
CA ASP A 64 16.86 0.53 16.48
C ASP A 64 16.24 -0.79 15.97
N ASN A 65 17.11 -1.74 15.63
CA ASN A 65 16.70 -3.05 15.10
C ASN A 65 15.84 -3.85 16.10
N GLN A 66 16.04 -3.69 17.42
CA GLN A 66 15.19 -4.33 18.42
C GLN A 66 13.77 -3.75 18.37
N MET A 67 13.66 -2.44 18.24
CA MET A 67 12.36 -1.77 18.14
C MET A 67 11.63 -2.16 16.84
N ILE A 68 12.33 -2.22 15.71
CA ILE A 68 11.75 -2.72 14.45
C ILE A 68 11.18 -4.13 14.62
N VAL A 69 11.94 -5.03 15.27
CA VAL A 69 11.53 -6.41 15.52
C VAL A 69 10.30 -6.50 16.42
N ASP A 70 10.23 -5.66 17.46
CA ASP A 70 9.09 -5.62 18.38
C ASP A 70 7.84 -4.99 17.75
N MET A 71 8.02 -3.98 16.90
CA MET A 71 6.93 -3.40 16.11
C MET A 71 6.38 -4.41 15.11
N LEU A 72 7.24 -5.13 14.40
CA LEU A 72 6.82 -6.22 13.51
C LEU A 72 6.04 -7.29 14.29
N ARG A 73 6.53 -7.72 15.46
CA ARG A 73 5.84 -8.69 16.32
C ARG A 73 4.44 -8.20 16.72
N THR A 74 4.35 -6.95 17.15
CA THR A 74 3.11 -6.32 17.59
C THR A 74 2.11 -6.22 16.45
N ASP A 75 2.55 -5.80 15.27
CA ASP A 75 1.71 -5.70 14.08
C ASP A 75 1.20 -7.06 13.62
N LEU A 76 2.05 -8.10 13.60
CA LEU A 76 1.63 -9.45 13.24
C LEU A 76 0.60 -10.03 14.22
N SER A 77 0.79 -9.81 15.53
CA SER A 77 -0.18 -10.18 16.55
C SER A 77 -1.52 -9.47 16.34
N TYR A 78 -1.47 -8.16 16.09
CA TYR A 78 -2.65 -7.34 15.84
C TYR A 78 -3.39 -7.79 14.58
N LEU A 79 -2.68 -8.02 13.48
CA LEU A 79 -3.24 -8.54 12.23
C LEU A 79 -3.93 -9.88 12.48
N SER A 80 -3.27 -10.83 13.14
CA SER A 80 -3.86 -12.15 13.39
C SER A 80 -5.18 -12.09 14.19
N SER A 81 -5.31 -11.14 15.11
CA SER A 81 -6.47 -11.03 16.00
C SER A 81 -7.56 -10.09 15.50
N ARG A 82 -7.22 -9.11 14.66
CA ARG A 82 -8.14 -8.04 14.24
C ARG A 82 -8.46 -8.04 12.76
N TRP A 83 -7.80 -8.86 11.94
CA TRP A 83 -8.11 -8.96 10.51
C TRP A 83 -9.54 -9.44 10.29
N ARG A 84 -10.32 -8.64 9.54
CA ARG A 84 -11.73 -8.90 9.23
C ARG A 84 -12.04 -8.84 7.74
N MET A 85 -11.01 -8.66 6.91
CA MET A 85 -11.17 -8.53 5.46
C MET A 85 -11.04 -9.90 4.79
N THR A 86 -11.69 -10.07 3.64
CA THR A 86 -11.54 -11.27 2.82
C THR A 86 -10.12 -11.39 2.28
N GLY A 87 -9.57 -12.61 2.33
CA GLY A 87 -8.18 -12.89 1.97
C GLY A 87 -7.21 -12.70 3.14
N ARG A 88 -6.03 -13.31 3.04
CA ARG A 88 -5.01 -13.30 4.09
C ARG A 88 -4.27 -11.95 4.13
N PRO A 89 -3.93 -11.41 5.30
CA PRO A 89 -3.04 -10.26 5.39
C PRO A 89 -1.67 -10.61 4.82
N THR A 90 -1.07 -9.71 4.06
CA THR A 90 0.26 -9.87 3.43
C THR A 90 1.15 -8.69 3.80
N VAL A 91 2.19 -8.96 4.59
CA VAL A 91 3.13 -7.94 5.07
C VAL A 91 4.44 -8.05 4.30
N THR A 92 4.95 -6.92 3.80
CA THR A 92 6.30 -6.83 3.25
C THR A 92 7.28 -6.34 4.32
N PHE A 93 8.44 -6.96 4.43
CA PHE A 93 9.50 -6.56 5.36
C PHE A 93 10.83 -6.44 4.59
N PRO A 94 11.13 -5.27 4.01
CA PRO A 94 12.41 -5.07 3.31
C PRO A 94 13.55 -4.97 4.31
N ILE A 95 14.70 -5.56 3.95
CA ILE A 95 15.94 -5.47 4.73
C ILE A 95 16.76 -4.29 4.20
N SER A 96 17.07 -3.35 5.09
CA SER A 96 17.91 -2.17 4.79
C SER A 96 19.36 -2.38 5.25
N GLN A 97 20.27 -1.53 4.77
CA GLN A 97 21.68 -1.55 5.20
C GLN A 97 21.87 -1.32 6.71
N THR A 98 20.94 -0.59 7.34
CA THR A 98 20.92 -0.36 8.80
C THR A 98 20.55 -1.59 9.62
N MET A 99 20.01 -2.63 8.97
CA MET A 99 19.72 -3.93 9.58
C MET A 99 20.89 -4.92 9.45
N LEU A 100 22.04 -4.46 8.97
CA LEU A 100 23.28 -5.23 8.89
C LEU A 100 24.18 -4.94 10.09
N THR A 101 25.15 -5.82 10.34
CA THR A 101 26.24 -5.58 11.27
C THR A 101 27.09 -4.37 10.86
N GLU A 102 27.88 -3.84 11.80
CA GLU A 102 28.72 -2.63 11.56
C GLU A 102 29.69 -2.79 10.38
N ASP A 103 30.18 -4.02 10.14
CA ASP A 103 31.04 -4.38 9.02
C ASP A 103 30.28 -4.77 7.74
N HIS A 104 28.95 -4.69 7.77
CA HIS A 104 28.02 -5.04 6.68
C HIS A 104 28.20 -6.46 6.12
N SER A 105 28.76 -7.37 6.92
CA SER A 105 29.03 -8.75 6.51
C SER A 105 27.85 -9.69 6.75
N ASP A 106 27.03 -9.41 7.76
CA ASP A 106 25.86 -10.21 8.14
C ASP A 106 24.68 -9.31 8.58
N LEU A 107 23.54 -9.93 8.85
CA LEU A 107 22.38 -9.29 9.46
C LEU A 107 22.62 -9.03 10.95
N ASP A 108 22.04 -7.95 11.45
CA ASP A 108 21.91 -7.72 12.89
C ASP A 108 21.32 -8.97 13.57
N PRO A 109 21.88 -9.45 14.70
CA PRO A 109 21.45 -10.68 15.34
C PRO A 109 19.95 -10.72 15.68
N ALA A 110 19.35 -9.58 16.03
CA ALA A 110 17.93 -9.48 16.35
C ALA A 110 17.05 -9.69 15.10
N VAL A 111 17.47 -9.09 13.98
CA VAL A 111 16.81 -9.24 12.68
C VAL A 111 16.95 -10.67 12.19
N LEU A 112 18.15 -11.24 12.25
CA LEU A 112 18.42 -12.63 11.84
C LEU A 112 17.57 -13.63 12.64
N ALA A 113 17.54 -13.49 13.97
CA ALA A 113 16.74 -14.35 14.84
C ALA A 113 15.24 -14.23 14.52
N THR A 114 14.78 -13.03 14.18
CA THR A 114 13.39 -12.79 13.79
C THR A 114 13.06 -13.43 12.45
N LEU A 115 13.90 -13.27 11.43
CA LEU A 115 13.69 -13.90 10.12
C LEU A 115 13.63 -15.43 10.22
N LYS A 116 14.48 -16.05 11.05
CA LYS A 116 14.41 -17.50 11.33
C LYS A 116 13.07 -17.90 11.96
N LYS A 117 12.61 -17.16 12.98
CA LYS A 117 11.30 -17.41 13.59
C LYS A 117 10.12 -17.23 12.63
N LEU A 118 10.21 -16.28 11.70
CA LEU A 118 9.20 -16.11 10.66
C LEU A 118 9.16 -17.33 9.72
N GLN A 119 10.33 -17.88 9.37
CA GLN A 119 10.46 -19.09 8.54
C GLN A 119 9.96 -20.35 9.25
N ASP A 120 10.09 -20.43 10.58
CA ASP A 120 9.55 -21.52 11.39
C ASP A 120 8.00 -21.58 11.40
N GLY A 121 7.34 -20.53 10.87
CA GLY A 121 5.90 -20.53 10.60
C GLY A 121 5.03 -20.05 11.76
N TYR A 122 5.62 -19.60 12.87
CA TYR A 122 4.89 -19.00 13.99
C TYR A 122 5.67 -17.88 14.67
N TYR A 123 5.10 -16.68 14.71
CA TYR A 123 5.73 -15.54 15.37
C TYR A 123 4.68 -14.54 15.87
N GLY A 124 4.92 -13.97 17.05
CA GLY A 124 4.03 -12.94 17.61
C GLY A 124 2.58 -13.39 17.81
N GLY A 125 2.34 -14.68 18.09
CA GLY A 125 0.97 -15.20 18.24
C GLY A 125 0.29 -15.60 16.93
N ALA A 126 0.93 -15.34 15.78
CA ALA A 126 0.37 -15.55 14.46
C ALA A 126 1.03 -16.74 13.75
N ARG A 127 0.24 -17.51 12.98
CA ARG A 127 0.77 -18.44 11.97
C ARG A 127 1.25 -17.65 10.76
N ILE A 128 2.47 -17.91 10.34
CA ILE A 128 3.16 -17.14 9.30
C ILE A 128 3.57 -18.05 8.16
N GLN A 129 3.52 -17.50 6.96
CA GLN A 129 4.07 -18.12 5.77
C GLN A 129 4.97 -17.08 5.09
N THR A 130 6.26 -17.41 4.95
CA THR A 130 7.23 -16.59 4.23
C THR A 130 7.40 -17.11 2.81
N GLY A 131 7.61 -16.22 1.84
CA GLY A 131 7.69 -16.59 0.43
C GLY A 131 7.75 -15.39 -0.48
N LYS A 132 7.78 -15.64 -1.79
CA LYS A 132 7.72 -14.55 -2.79
C LYS A 132 6.30 -14.01 -2.87
N LEU A 133 6.14 -12.71 -3.11
CA LEU A 133 4.79 -12.11 -3.20
C LEU A 133 3.90 -12.76 -4.26
N SER A 134 4.49 -13.23 -5.37
CA SER A 134 3.77 -13.96 -6.41
C SER A 134 3.07 -15.22 -5.91
N GLU A 135 3.61 -15.86 -4.88
CA GLU A 135 3.04 -17.09 -4.28
C GLU A 135 1.78 -16.79 -3.45
N PHE A 136 1.57 -15.54 -3.05
CA PHE A 136 0.46 -15.15 -2.19
C PHE A 136 -0.72 -14.52 -2.93
N LEU A 137 -0.54 -14.12 -4.20
CA LEU A 137 -1.54 -13.38 -4.99
C LEU A 137 -2.92 -14.04 -5.03
N THR A 138 -3.02 -15.35 -4.94
CA THR A 138 -4.31 -16.07 -5.02
C THR A 138 -5.07 -16.15 -3.70
N THR A 139 -4.39 -15.93 -2.56
CA THR A 139 -4.98 -16.11 -1.22
C THR A 139 -5.01 -14.83 -0.39
N SER A 140 -4.28 -13.80 -0.83
CA SER A 140 -4.16 -12.52 -0.14
C SER A 140 -5.37 -11.61 -0.35
N CYS A 141 -5.51 -10.65 0.56
CA CYS A 141 -6.49 -9.57 0.41
C CYS A 141 -6.06 -8.56 -0.66
N PHE A 142 -7.04 -8.01 -1.38
CA PHE A 142 -6.86 -6.96 -2.38
C PHE A 142 -7.76 -5.75 -2.09
N ALA A 143 -7.28 -4.58 -2.47
CA ALA A 143 -8.06 -3.35 -2.56
C ALA A 143 -7.84 -2.69 -3.93
N LYS A 144 -8.89 -2.13 -4.53
CA LYS A 144 -8.79 -1.37 -5.78
C LYS A 144 -8.85 0.13 -5.48
N LEU A 145 -7.96 0.90 -6.09
CA LEU A 145 -7.93 2.36 -5.95
C LEU A 145 -8.40 3.01 -7.25
N SER A 146 -9.70 2.90 -7.52
CA SER A 146 -10.34 3.38 -8.75
C SER A 146 -10.31 4.90 -8.93
N PHE A 147 -10.16 5.68 -7.86
CA PHE A 147 -10.01 7.13 -7.95
C PHE A 147 -8.75 7.57 -8.72
N LEU A 148 -7.76 6.67 -8.88
CA LEU A 148 -6.55 6.91 -9.68
C LEU A 148 -6.75 6.67 -11.18
N ASP A 149 -7.90 6.14 -11.58
CA ASP A 149 -8.26 5.86 -12.97
C ASP A 149 -9.00 7.05 -13.63
N ALA A 150 -9.26 8.14 -12.88
CA ALA A 150 -10.07 9.29 -13.32
C ALA A 150 -9.44 10.15 -14.44
N SER A 151 -8.25 9.82 -14.94
CA SER A 151 -7.61 10.57 -16.04
C SER A 151 -8.20 10.32 -17.43
N LYS A 152 -9.32 9.59 -17.56
CA LYS A 152 -9.89 9.19 -18.87
C LYS A 152 -11.33 9.59 -19.16
N HIS A 153 -12.02 10.35 -18.31
CA HIS A 153 -13.40 10.79 -18.58
C HIS A 153 -13.56 12.30 -18.78
N ALA A 154 -12.50 12.99 -19.23
CA ALA A 154 -12.54 14.39 -19.61
C ALA A 154 -12.92 14.64 -21.09
N GLY A 155 -13.54 13.68 -21.78
CA GLY A 155 -13.85 13.78 -23.20
C GLY A 155 -15.03 12.94 -23.64
N GLY A 156 -16.24 13.33 -23.25
CA GLY A 156 -17.49 12.71 -23.69
C GLY A 156 -18.64 13.68 -23.55
N THR A 157 -18.83 14.52 -24.56
CA THR A 157 -20.03 15.34 -24.77
C THR A 157 -21.30 14.49 -24.62
N GLY A 158 -22.25 14.99 -23.84
CA GLY A 158 -23.44 14.26 -23.44
C GLY A 158 -24.32 13.76 -24.59
N GLN A 159 -24.96 12.63 -24.35
CA GLN A 159 -26.31 12.34 -24.84
C GLN A 159 -27.09 11.70 -23.71
N GLN A 160 -28.17 12.37 -23.33
CA GLN A 160 -29.27 11.78 -22.58
C GLN A 160 -29.91 10.69 -23.43
N GLN A 161 -30.03 9.48 -22.89
CA GLN A 161 -31.05 8.53 -23.26
C GLN A 161 -31.54 7.90 -21.96
N ASP A 162 -32.74 8.33 -21.58
CA ASP A 162 -33.58 7.71 -20.57
C ASP A 162 -33.95 6.31 -21.09
N ASP A 163 -33.88 5.29 -20.23
CA ASP A 163 -34.77 4.11 -20.28
C ASP A 163 -34.71 3.41 -18.92
N ASP A 164 -35.90 3.21 -18.36
CA ASP A 164 -36.22 2.60 -17.07
C ASP A 164 -35.88 1.09 -17.04
N ASP A 165 -35.47 0.57 -15.87
CA ASP A 165 -35.98 -0.69 -15.29
C ASP A 165 -35.34 -0.97 -13.91
N ASP A 166 -36.22 -1.24 -12.94
CA ASP A 166 -35.97 -1.59 -11.53
C ASP A 166 -35.23 -2.93 -11.37
N ASP A 167 -34.30 -3.02 -10.40
CA ASP A 167 -34.38 -3.91 -9.22
C ASP A 167 -33.01 -4.11 -8.50
N ASP A 168 -33.08 -4.03 -7.16
CA ASP A 168 -32.23 -4.66 -6.12
C ASP A 168 -30.95 -3.99 -5.60
N ASP A 169 -31.17 -3.24 -4.53
CA ASP A 169 -30.30 -2.72 -3.47
C ASP A 169 -29.22 -3.68 -2.91
N TYR A 170 -27.96 -3.29 -3.07
CA TYR A 170 -26.92 -3.40 -2.04
C TYR A 170 -26.14 -2.07 -1.99
N GLY A 171 -26.67 -1.07 -1.27
CA GLY A 171 -26.04 0.23 -1.12
C GLY A 171 -24.66 0.21 -0.44
N CYS A 172 -23.68 0.91 -1.05
CA CYS A 172 -23.23 2.22 -0.56
C CYS A 172 -21.87 2.64 -1.19
N PHE A 173 -21.90 3.41 -2.29
CA PHE A 173 -21.56 4.83 -2.29
C PHE A 173 -21.97 5.42 -3.65
N ALA A 174 -22.91 6.36 -3.63
CA ALA A 174 -23.45 7.01 -4.82
C ALA A 174 -22.33 7.65 -5.66
N GLU A 175 -22.32 7.28 -6.94
CA GLU A 175 -21.48 7.84 -8.00
C GLU A 175 -22.03 9.22 -8.40
N HIS A 176 -21.94 10.20 -7.51
CA HIS A 176 -22.10 11.60 -7.93
C HIS A 176 -20.77 12.09 -8.48
N GLY A 177 -20.68 12.08 -9.80
CA GLY A 177 -19.57 12.62 -10.58
C GLY A 177 -19.33 14.09 -10.25
N LEU A 178 -18.25 14.35 -9.51
CA LEU A 178 -17.64 15.67 -9.41
C LEU A 178 -16.49 15.70 -10.41
N THR A 179 -16.68 16.43 -11.50
CA THR A 179 -15.61 16.75 -12.46
C THR A 179 -14.56 17.61 -11.76
N PHE A 180 -13.37 17.06 -11.55
CA PHE A 180 -12.20 17.80 -11.08
C PHE A 180 -11.30 18.11 -12.29
N ASN A 181 -11.23 19.40 -12.65
CA ASN A 181 -10.20 19.91 -13.55
C ASN A 181 -8.95 20.23 -12.73
N GLY A 182 -7.87 19.52 -13.02
CA GLY A 182 -6.52 19.76 -12.46
C GLY A 182 -5.99 18.56 -11.69
N ASP A 183 -4.78 18.13 -12.04
CA ASP A 183 -3.87 17.25 -11.28
C ASP A 183 -3.92 15.72 -11.55
N ALA A 184 -4.79 15.22 -12.43
CA ALA A 184 -4.81 13.79 -12.80
C ALA A 184 -3.56 13.34 -13.60
N ASP A 185 -2.98 14.26 -14.38
CA ASP A 185 -1.83 13.99 -15.26
C ASP A 185 -0.49 13.96 -14.51
N ASP A 186 -0.33 14.78 -13.47
CA ASP A 186 0.89 14.82 -12.65
C ASP A 186 1.07 13.52 -11.86
N LEU A 187 -0.03 12.96 -11.35
CA LEU A 187 -0.01 11.68 -10.63
C LEU A 187 0.26 10.50 -11.57
N ALA A 188 -0.20 10.58 -12.81
CA ALA A 188 0.13 9.59 -13.84
C ALA A 188 1.63 9.60 -14.16
N GLN A 189 2.20 10.77 -14.39
CA GLN A 189 3.64 10.93 -14.60
C GLN A 189 4.44 10.48 -13.38
N TYR A 190 3.96 10.75 -12.17
CA TYR A 190 4.62 10.32 -10.94
C TYR A 190 4.58 8.79 -10.79
N LEU A 191 3.42 8.15 -10.98
CA LEU A 191 3.33 6.68 -10.99
C LEU A 191 4.22 6.06 -12.06
N ASP A 192 4.27 6.62 -13.26
CA ASP A 192 5.16 6.15 -14.33
C ASP A 192 6.64 6.36 -13.98
N GLN A 193 6.99 7.48 -13.35
CA GLN A 193 8.35 7.75 -12.87
C GLN A 193 8.76 6.74 -11.79
N LEU A 194 7.85 6.37 -10.89
CA LEU A 194 8.08 5.35 -9.85
C LEU A 194 8.19 3.95 -10.43
N LEU A 195 7.35 3.63 -11.41
CA LEU A 195 7.44 2.38 -12.17
C LEU A 195 8.75 2.30 -12.99
N THR A 196 9.33 3.44 -13.36
CA THR A 196 10.58 3.54 -14.11
C THR A 196 11.80 3.40 -13.19
N THR A 197 11.79 4.05 -12.01
CA THR A 197 12.89 3.96 -11.04
C THR A 197 12.96 2.61 -10.33
N ALA A 198 11.84 1.89 -10.21
CA ALA A 198 11.78 0.58 -9.57
C ALA A 198 12.19 -0.62 -10.47
N ASN A 199 12.67 -0.40 -11.70
CA ASN A 199 12.73 -1.47 -12.71
C ASN A 199 14.07 -1.57 -13.46
N PRO A 200 14.97 -2.50 -13.09
CA PRO A 200 15.92 -3.09 -14.04
C PRO A 200 15.23 -4.30 -14.71
N SER A 201 14.79 -4.08 -15.95
CA SER A 201 14.38 -5.04 -16.99
C SER A 201 13.28 -6.10 -16.72
N ARG A 202 12.66 -6.53 -17.83
CA ARG A 202 11.27 -7.02 -18.02
C ARG A 202 10.91 -8.38 -17.39
N GLY A 203 9.61 -8.54 -17.18
CA GLY A 203 8.90 -9.77 -16.79
C GLY A 203 7.87 -9.43 -15.73
N SER A 204 6.60 -9.85 -15.87
CA SER A 204 5.48 -9.49 -14.99
C SER A 204 5.83 -9.59 -13.50
N LYS A 205 6.20 -8.45 -12.91
CA LYS A 205 6.76 -8.34 -11.57
C LYS A 205 5.69 -7.75 -10.67
N VAL A 206 5.33 -8.48 -9.62
CA VAL A 206 4.73 -7.84 -8.42
C VAL A 206 5.74 -6.81 -7.96
N ARG A 207 5.35 -5.52 -8.00
CA ARG A 207 6.29 -4.43 -7.72
C ARG A 207 6.16 -4.04 -6.26
N VAL A 208 7.22 -4.34 -5.50
CA VAL A 208 7.41 -3.80 -4.16
C VAL A 208 7.87 -2.37 -4.34
N ILE A 209 7.11 -1.41 -3.84
CA ILE A 209 7.63 -0.06 -3.74
C ILE A 209 8.45 -0.02 -2.45
N TYR A 210 9.78 0.00 -2.62
CA TYR A 210 10.72 0.36 -1.56
C TYR A 210 10.51 1.81 -1.20
#